data_AF-L0GLA0-F1
#
_entry.id   AF-L0GLA0-F1
#
_cell.length_a   1.000
_cell.length_b   1.000
_cell.length_c   1.000
_cell.angle_alpha   90.00
_cell.angle_beta   90.00
_cell.angle_gamma   90.00
#
_symmetry.space_group_name_H-M   'P 1'
#
loop_
_entity.id
_entity.type
_entity.pdbx_description
1 polymer ?
#
loop_
_entity_poly.entity_id
_entity_poly.type
_entity_poly.pdbx_seq_one_letter_code
_entity_poly.pdbx_strand_id
1 'polypeptide(L)'
;MKTIGYLLFALLPLTAHAATYPIDVDQQLNGADINVTPQVIDRDLAGLLLLNYGETAAVCTAVFQNGPEAPRTRRTELQPGERKALTSKFKRDVIRLRVKLTCEPQ
;
A
#
# COMPACT_ATOMS: atom_id res chain seq x y z
N MET A 1 51.26 -3.12 19.91
CA MET A 1 50.69 -2.47 18.70
C MET A 1 49.73 -3.43 18.01
N LYS A 2 48.45 -3.51 18.40
CA LYS A 2 47.48 -4.41 17.73
C LYS A 2 46.01 -4.17 18.13
N THR A 3 45.49 -2.93 18.10
CA THR A 3 44.08 -2.69 18.50
C THR A 3 43.39 -1.54 17.76
N ILE A 4 43.78 -1.21 16.51
CA ILE A 4 43.19 -0.07 15.76
C ILE A 4 42.45 -0.51 14.48
N GLY A 5 42.16 -1.81 14.32
CA GLY A 5 41.61 -2.35 13.07
C GLY A 5 40.07 -2.37 12.92
N TYR A 6 39.31 -2.25 14.01
CA TYR A 6 37.89 -2.69 13.99
C TYR A 6 36.84 -1.61 14.28
N LEU A 7 37.22 -0.35 14.50
CA LEU A 7 36.24 0.71 14.80
C LEU A 7 35.60 1.37 13.57
N LEU A 8 36.02 1.03 12.35
CA LEU A 8 35.58 1.76 11.14
C LEU A 8 34.25 1.25 10.54
N PHE A 9 33.70 0.13 11.02
CA PHE A 9 32.46 -0.45 10.47
C PHE A 9 31.16 0.13 11.06
N ALA A 10 31.25 1.01 12.07
CA ALA A 10 30.09 1.55 12.77
C ALA A 10 29.46 2.80 12.11
N LEU A 11 30.00 3.27 10.98
CA LEU A 11 29.58 4.52 10.33
C LEU A 11 29.00 4.34 8.92
N LEU A 12 28.61 3.13 8.53
CA LEU A 12 27.85 2.96 7.29
C LEU A 12 26.47 3.59 7.47
N PRO A 13 26.14 4.70 6.76
CA PRO A 13 24.78 5.19 6.78
C PRO A 13 23.92 4.13 6.12
N LEU A 14 23.06 3.46 6.90
CA LEU A 14 21.93 2.69 6.37
C LEU A 14 20.89 3.68 5.80
N THR A 15 21.29 4.57 4.91
CA THR A 15 20.35 5.31 4.07
C THR A 15 20.05 4.42 2.87
N ALA A 16 19.45 3.26 3.14
CA ALA A 16 18.60 2.61 2.16
C ALA A 16 17.42 3.57 1.98
N HIS A 17 17.53 4.44 0.98
CA HIS A 17 16.42 5.27 0.54
C HIS A 17 15.43 4.31 -0.11
N ALA A 18 14.72 3.52 0.70
CA ALA A 18 13.46 2.94 0.28
C ALA A 18 12.66 4.15 -0.19
N ALA A 19 12.47 4.28 -1.49
CA ALA A 19 11.70 5.35 -2.10
C ALA A 19 10.26 5.18 -1.63
N THR A 20 9.99 5.69 -0.44
CA THR A 20 8.67 5.69 0.19
C THR A 20 8.01 6.99 -0.20
N TYR A 21 6.92 6.88 -0.94
CA TYR A 21 6.06 8.00 -1.26
C TYR A 21 4.81 7.94 -0.38
N PRO A 22 4.22 9.08 -0.02
CA PRO A 22 2.97 9.10 0.71
C PRO A 22 1.86 8.46 -0.12
N ILE A 23 1.05 7.62 0.55
CA ILE A 23 -0.19 7.07 0.01
C ILE A 23 -1.33 7.64 0.83
N ASP A 24 -2.11 8.53 0.21
CA ASP A 24 -3.32 9.10 0.79
C ASP A 24 -4.50 8.21 0.42
N VAL A 25 -5.13 7.57 1.41
CA VAL A 25 -6.30 6.70 1.19
C VAL A 25 -7.57 7.39 1.69
N ASP A 26 -8.47 7.67 0.76
CA ASP A 26 -9.84 8.12 1.02
C ASP A 26 -10.74 6.87 1.12
N GLN A 27 -11.25 6.59 2.31
CA GLN A 27 -11.94 5.33 2.64
C GLN A 27 -13.44 5.55 2.83
N GLN A 28 -14.24 4.80 2.08
CA GLN A 28 -15.68 4.70 2.21
C GLN A 28 -16.04 3.23 2.47
N LEU A 29 -16.11 2.83 3.73
CA LEU A 29 -16.28 1.42 4.09
C LEU A 29 -17.75 0.98 4.18
N ASN A 30 -18.71 1.89 4.17
CA ASN A 30 -20.16 1.62 4.10
C ASN A 30 -20.68 0.52 5.05
N GLY A 31 -20.10 0.42 6.26
CA GLY A 31 -20.46 -0.60 7.25
C GLY A 31 -19.72 -1.94 7.11
N ALA A 32 -18.83 -2.10 6.14
CA ALA A 32 -17.92 -3.23 6.07
C ALA A 32 -16.74 -3.04 7.05
N ASP A 33 -16.46 -4.08 7.83
CA ASP A 33 -15.34 -4.10 8.79
C ASP A 33 -14.02 -4.48 8.09
N ILE A 34 -13.52 -3.57 7.25
CA ILE A 34 -12.28 -3.77 6.49
C ILE A 34 -11.13 -2.98 7.12
N ASN A 35 -10.04 -3.66 7.45
CA ASN A 35 -8.77 -3.00 7.72
C ASN A 35 -8.01 -2.76 6.41
N VAL A 36 -7.44 -1.56 6.28
CA VAL A 36 -6.78 -1.09 5.08
C VAL A 36 -5.34 -0.71 5.43
N THR A 37 -4.38 -1.43 4.86
CA THR A 37 -2.96 -1.16 5.05
C THR A 37 -2.32 -0.77 3.71
N PRO A 38 -1.92 0.50 3.51
CA PRO A 38 -1.17 0.92 2.32
C PRO A 38 0.19 0.22 2.23
N GLN A 39 0.63 -0.10 1.02
CA GLN A 39 1.89 -0.79 0.75
C GLN A 39 2.62 -0.08 -0.40
N VAL A 40 3.83 0.42 -0.13
CA VAL A 40 4.79 0.81 -1.17
C VAL A 40 5.63 -0.42 -1.49
N ILE A 41 5.56 -0.90 -2.73
CA ILE A 41 6.24 -2.12 -3.17
C ILE A 41 7.45 -1.78 -4.03
N ASP A 42 7.31 -0.77 -4.90
CA ASP A 42 8.36 -0.20 -5.76
C ASP A 42 8.04 1.27 -6.08
N ARG A 43 8.97 1.98 -6.72
CA ARG A 43 8.85 3.40 -7.10
C ARG A 43 7.59 3.72 -7.90
N ASP A 44 7.08 2.77 -8.67
CA ASP A 44 5.91 2.86 -9.54
C ASP A 44 4.92 1.70 -9.29
N LEU A 45 5.05 0.96 -8.18
CA LEU A 45 4.15 -0.11 -7.77
C LEU A 45 3.74 0.05 -6.31
N ALA A 46 2.44 0.14 -6.09
CA ALA A 46 1.84 0.19 -4.76
C ALA A 46 0.58 -0.65 -4.69
N GLY A 47 0.10 -0.85 -3.47
CA GLY A 47 -1.19 -1.49 -3.25
C GLY A 47 -1.82 -1.16 -1.91
N LEU A 48 -3.01 -1.70 -1.72
CA LEU A 48 -3.70 -1.79 -0.44
C LEU A 48 -3.77 -3.26 -0.06
N LEU A 49 -3.32 -3.60 1.15
CA LEU A 49 -3.60 -4.87 1.78
C LEU A 49 -4.90 -4.71 2.58
N LEU A 50 -5.92 -5.45 2.17
CA LEU A 50 -7.25 -5.43 2.77
C LEU A 50 -7.43 -6.69 3.61
N LEU A 51 -8.02 -6.55 4.79
CA LEU A 51 -8.40 -7.67 5.67
C LEU A 51 -9.84 -7.46 6.13
N ASN A 52 -10.70 -8.45 5.88
CA ASN A 52 -12.08 -8.43 6.33
C ASN A 52 -12.18 -9.02 7.75
N TYR A 53 -12.51 -8.18 8.72
CA TYR A 53 -12.77 -8.55 10.11
C TYR A 53 -14.26 -8.78 10.41
N GLY A 54 -15.14 -8.47 9.45
CA GLY A 54 -16.58 -8.62 9.58
C GLY A 54 -17.05 -10.07 9.43
N GLU A 55 -18.33 -10.27 9.74
CA GLU A 55 -19.00 -11.58 9.64
C GLU A 55 -19.56 -11.86 8.24
N THR A 56 -19.65 -10.86 7.38
CA THR A 56 -20.14 -10.98 6.00
C THR A 56 -19.03 -10.72 4.98
N ALA A 57 -19.21 -11.24 3.77
CA ALA A 57 -18.33 -10.92 2.65
C ALA A 57 -18.45 -9.43 2.29
N ALA A 58 -17.40 -8.84 1.73
CA ALA A 58 -17.40 -7.46 1.30
C ALA A 58 -16.75 -7.31 -0.07
N VAL A 59 -17.31 -6.44 -0.90
CA VAL A 59 -16.75 -6.10 -2.20
C VAL A 59 -16.09 -4.75 -2.13
N CYS A 60 -14.78 -4.71 -2.40
CA CYS A 60 -13.96 -3.52 -2.33
C CYS A 60 -13.46 -3.12 -3.72
N THR A 61 -13.61 -1.84 -4.05
CA THR A 61 -13.11 -1.20 -5.27
C THR A 61 -12.15 -0.09 -4.91
N ALA A 62 -10.92 -0.17 -5.40
CA ALA A 62 -9.87 0.83 -5.23
C ALA A 62 -9.57 1.52 -6.56
N VAL A 63 -9.61 2.85 -6.58
CA VAL A 63 -9.19 3.69 -7.71
C VAL A 63 -7.87 4.34 -7.35
N PHE A 64 -6.79 3.89 -7.98
CA PHE A 64 -5.45 4.42 -7.76
C PHE A 64 -5.11 5.53 -8.75
N GLN A 65 -4.60 6.66 -8.25
CA GLN A 65 -4.27 7.84 -9.06
C GLN A 65 -2.84 8.34 -8.78
N ASN A 66 -1.97 8.21 -9.78
CA ASN A 66 -0.61 8.77 -9.78
C ASN A 66 -0.56 10.07 -10.60
N GLY A 67 -0.77 11.22 -9.95
CA GLY A 67 -0.67 12.53 -10.59
C GLY A 67 -1.51 12.65 -11.88
N PRO A 68 -0.91 13.05 -13.02
CA PRO A 68 -1.61 13.20 -14.30
C PRO A 68 -1.82 11.89 -15.08
N GLU A 69 -1.36 10.73 -14.56
CA GLU A 69 -1.66 9.44 -15.19
C GLU A 69 -3.16 9.12 -15.07
N ALA A 70 -3.69 8.40 -16.06
CA ALA A 70 -5.05 7.89 -16.02
C ALA A 70 -5.24 6.97 -14.78
N PRO A 71 -6.32 7.15 -14.00
CA PRO A 71 -6.58 6.31 -12.83
C PRO A 71 -6.73 4.84 -13.17
N ARG A 72 -6.30 3.96 -12.25
CA ARG A 72 -6.41 2.51 -12.39
C ARG A 72 -7.35 1.96 -11.34
N THR A 73 -8.41 1.29 -11.79
CA THR A 73 -9.39 0.66 -10.91
C THR A 73 -9.05 -0.81 -10.69
N ARG A 74 -9.18 -1.26 -9.44
CA ARG A 74 -9.09 -2.65 -9.03
C ARG A 74 -10.27 -2.99 -8.14
N ARG A 75 -10.82 -4.18 -8.30
CA ARG A 75 -11.95 -4.67 -7.51
C ARG A 75 -11.65 -6.07 -7.00
N THR A 76 -12.09 -6.37 -5.80
CA THR A 76 -12.01 -7.71 -5.22
C THR A 76 -13.15 -7.93 -4.25
N GLU A 77 -13.47 -9.20 -4.01
CA GLU A 77 -14.36 -9.63 -2.94
C GLU A 77 -13.51 -10.27 -1.84
N LEU A 78 -13.80 -9.97 -0.57
CA LEU A 78 -13.16 -10.56 0.60
C LEU A 78 -14.19 -11.32 1.43
N GLN A 79 -13.97 -12.62 1.65
CA GLN A 79 -14.74 -13.40 2.61
C GLN A 79 -14.36 -13.01 4.06
N PRO A 80 -15.20 -13.34 5.07
CA PRO A 80 -14.85 -13.14 6.48
C PRO A 80 -13.48 -13.73 6.84
N GLY A 81 -12.63 -12.95 7.50
CA GLY A 81 -11.25 -13.33 7.86
C GLY A 81 -10.25 -13.33 6.70
N GLU A 82 -10.70 -13.08 5.47
CA GLU A 82 -9.83 -13.13 4.30
C GLU A 82 -8.96 -11.88 4.17
N ARG A 83 -7.72 -12.07 3.69
CA ARG A 83 -6.78 -11.01 3.39
C ARG A 83 -6.41 -11.01 1.91
N LYS A 84 -6.58 -9.88 1.23
CA LYS A 84 -6.24 -9.73 -0.20
C LYS A 84 -5.52 -8.43 -0.48
N ALA A 85 -4.58 -8.47 -1.41
CA ALA A 85 -3.88 -7.29 -1.90
C ALA A 85 -4.51 -6.77 -3.20
N LEU A 86 -4.79 -5.47 -3.25
CA LEU A 86 -5.10 -4.73 -4.47
C LEU A 86 -3.87 -3.94 -4.89
N THR A 87 -3.25 -4.28 -6.02
CA THR A 87 -2.02 -3.61 -6.48
C THR A 87 -2.20 -2.92 -7.83
N SER A 88 -1.41 -1.87 -8.05
CA SER A 88 -1.39 -1.11 -9.29
C SER A 88 0.03 -0.67 -9.64
N LYS A 89 0.46 -1.04 -10.85
CA LYS A 89 1.72 -0.59 -11.48
C LYS A 89 1.44 0.63 -12.35
N PHE A 90 2.26 1.66 -12.25
CA PHE A 90 2.18 2.90 -13.03
C PHE A 90 3.24 2.92 -14.13
N LYS A 91 3.12 3.88 -15.06
CA LYS A 91 4.14 4.07 -16.10
C LYS A 91 5.26 4.99 -15.63
N ARG A 92 5.00 5.83 -14.64
CA ARG A 92 5.96 6.77 -14.05
C ARG A 92 6.12 6.46 -12.57
N ASP A 93 7.24 6.88 -12.03
CA ASP A 93 7.48 6.92 -10.59
C ASP A 93 6.36 7.69 -9.88
N VAL A 94 5.99 7.18 -8.71
CA VAL A 94 4.99 7.77 -7.84
C VAL A 94 5.68 8.73 -6.89
N ILE A 95 5.25 9.98 -6.90
CA ILE A 95 5.68 11.00 -5.95
C ILE A 95 4.68 11.09 -4.79
N ARG A 96 3.40 10.90 -5.09
CA ARG A 96 2.29 10.83 -4.13
C ARG A 96 1.15 10.03 -4.76
N LEU A 97 0.71 8.99 -4.06
CA LEU A 97 -0.40 8.17 -4.51
C LEU A 97 -1.68 8.59 -3.82
N ARG A 98 -2.76 8.78 -4.57
CA ARG A 98 -4.11 8.92 -4.02
C ARG A 98 -4.90 7.68 -4.36
N VAL A 99 -5.56 7.10 -3.36
CA VAL A 99 -6.42 5.92 -3.56
C VAL A 99 -7.79 6.22 -2.98
N LYS A 100 -8.82 6.12 -3.81
CA LYS A 100 -10.21 6.07 -3.33
C LYS A 100 -10.59 4.62 -3.16
N LEU A 101 -10.92 4.22 -1.93
CA LEU A 101 -11.38 2.87 -1.61
C LEU A 101 -12.85 2.93 -1.20
N THR A 102 -13.69 2.20 -1.91
CA THR A 102 -15.08 1.95 -1.52
C THR A 102 -15.25 0.46 -1.25
N CYS A 103 -15.77 0.11 -0.08
CA CYS A 103 -16.14 -1.27 0.26
C CYS A 103 -17.62 -1.32 0.62
N GLU A 104 -18.30 -2.40 0.23
CA GLU A 104 -19.72 -2.64 0.53
C GLU A 104 -19.88 -4.07 1.06
N PRO A 105 -20.52 -4.28 2.21
CA PRO A 105 -20.87 -5.62 2.67
C PRO A 105 -21.89 -6.27 1.72
N GLN A 106 -21.86 -7.59 1.61
CA GLN A 106 -22.80 -8.41 0.86
C GLN A 106 -23.91 -8.97 1.76
#